data_AF-A0A956QAV6-F1
#
_entry.id   AF-A0A956QAV6-F1
#
_cell.length_a   1.000
_cell.length_b   1.000
_cell.length_c   1.000
_cell.angle_alpha   90.00
_cell.angle_beta   90.00
_cell.angle_gamma   90.00
#
_symmetry.space_group_name_H-M   'P 1'
#
loop_
_entity.id
_entity.type
_entity.pdbx_description
1 polymer ?
#
loop_
_entity_poly.entity_id
_entity_poly.type
_entity_poly.pdbx_seq_one_letter_code
_entity_poly.pdbx_strand_id
1 'polypeptide(L)'
;MQDATAKIIGALQQLCEIDGHTSAEEQALLKKILPDSPHQDPPNLDDLAASLEDPQERQDLVRLMLMVSLADGSTTAHEYEYIRDVAMHLGLSEEQLEDLRQHTMLALDL
;
A
#
# COMPACT_ATOMS: atom_id res chain seq x y z
N MET A 1 -8.52 -3.50 -17.18
CA MET A 1 -7.50 -2.46 -16.92
C MET A 1 -8.01 -1.32 -16.05
N GLN A 2 -9.13 -0.64 -16.36
CA GLN A 2 -9.66 0.47 -15.53
C GLN A 2 -10.02 0.06 -14.09
N ASP A 3 -10.42 -1.20 -13.87
CA ASP A 3 -10.85 -1.72 -12.56
C ASP A 3 -9.68 -1.95 -11.58
N ALA A 4 -8.55 -2.49 -12.05
CA ALA A 4 -7.38 -2.75 -11.22
C ALA A 4 -6.79 -1.46 -10.63
N THR A 5 -6.70 -0.40 -11.43
CA THR A 5 -6.18 0.90 -11.00
C THR A 5 -7.06 1.53 -9.92
N ALA A 6 -8.39 1.46 -10.06
CA ALA A 6 -9.31 1.97 -9.04
C ALA A 6 -9.15 1.22 -7.70
N LYS A 7 -8.99 -0.11 -7.75
CA LYS A 7 -8.76 -0.93 -6.57
C LYS A 7 -7.42 -0.64 -5.89
N ILE A 8 -6.34 -0.44 -6.66
CA ILE A 8 -5.04 -0.01 -6.13
C ILE A 8 -5.17 1.35 -5.41
N ILE A 9 -5.83 2.31 -6.05
CA ILE A 9 -6.06 3.65 -5.48
C ILE A 9 -6.84 3.53 -4.17
N GLY A 10 -7.91 2.72 -4.15
CA GLY A 10 -8.69 2.49 -2.93
C GLY A 10 -7.88 1.84 -1.82
N ALA A 11 -6.99 0.89 -2.12
CA ALA A 11 -6.11 0.28 -1.12
C ALA A 11 -5.15 1.30 -0.50
N LEU A 12 -4.57 2.18 -1.33
CA LEU A 12 -3.65 3.23 -0.87
C LEU A 12 -4.36 4.30 -0.04
N GLN A 13 -5.59 4.67 -0.43
CA GLN A 13 -6.43 5.59 0.36
C GLN A 13 -6.84 4.96 1.70
N GLN A 14 -7.25 3.69 1.69
CA GLN A 14 -7.64 2.97 2.90
C GLN A 14 -6.46 2.83 3.88
N LEU A 15 -5.25 2.60 3.39
CA LEU A 15 -4.04 2.55 4.21
C LEU A 15 -3.88 3.83 5.04
N CYS A 16 -3.99 4.98 4.38
CA CYS A 16 -3.86 6.30 5.01
C CYS A 16 -4.99 6.61 6.00
N GLU A 17 -6.15 5.99 5.86
CA GLU A 17 -7.34 6.27 6.67
C GLU A 17 -7.52 5.31 7.85
N ILE A 18 -6.69 4.26 7.95
CA ILE A 18 -6.95 3.11 8.80
C ILE A 18 -6.94 3.41 10.29
N ASP A 19 -6.04 4.28 10.72
CA ASP A 19 -5.91 4.68 12.13
C ASP A 19 -6.65 6.00 12.42
N GLY A 20 -7.31 6.57 11.42
CA GLY A 20 -7.99 7.87 11.49
C GLY A 20 -7.04 9.07 11.56
N HIS A 21 -5.73 8.87 11.40
CA HIS A 21 -4.69 9.88 11.57
C HIS A 21 -3.72 9.88 10.38
N THR A 22 -4.19 10.24 9.19
CA THR A 22 -3.25 10.48 8.08
C THR A 22 -2.36 11.69 8.36
N SER A 23 -1.05 11.50 8.32
CA SER A 23 -0.07 12.59 8.41
C SER A 23 -0.11 13.50 7.17
N ALA A 24 0.43 14.72 7.30
CA ALA A 24 0.51 15.64 6.17
C ALA A 24 1.47 15.13 5.08
N GLU A 25 2.52 14.42 5.51
CA GLU A 25 3.56 13.79 4.72
C GLU A 25 2.98 12.66 3.86
N GLU A 26 2.18 11.77 4.45
CA GLU A 26 1.47 10.70 3.73
C GLU A 26 0.49 11.26 2.71
N GLN A 27 -0.33 12.26 3.10
CA GLN A 27 -1.25 12.89 2.14
C GLN A 27 -0.50 13.58 1.00
N ALA A 28 0.62 14.23 1.28
CA ALA A 28 1.43 14.88 0.25
C ALA A 28 2.06 13.86 -0.70
N LEU A 29 2.53 12.73 -0.18
CA LEU A 29 3.07 11.65 -1.00
C LEU A 29 1.96 10.98 -1.82
N LEU A 30 0.82 10.67 -1.21
CA LEU A 30 -0.33 10.11 -1.90
C LEU A 30 -0.80 11.02 -3.05
N LYS A 31 -0.88 12.34 -2.84
CA LYS A 31 -1.22 13.32 -3.89
C LYS A 31 -0.17 13.39 -5.02
N LYS A 32 1.11 13.12 -4.72
CA LYS A 32 2.16 13.05 -5.76
C LYS A 32 2.05 11.78 -6.59
N ILE A 33 1.69 10.66 -5.97
CA ILE A 33 1.55 9.36 -6.64
C ILE A 33 0.25 9.32 -7.45
N LEU A 34 -0.83 9.86 -6.88
CA LEU A 34 -2.20 9.80 -7.40
C LEU A 34 -2.79 11.21 -7.59
N PRO A 35 -2.23 12.04 -8.49
CA PRO A 35 -2.76 13.37 -8.74
C PRO A 35 -4.18 13.26 -9.32
N ASP A 36 -5.09 14.08 -8.81
CA ASP A 36 -6.49 14.19 -9.28
C ASP A 36 -7.29 12.87 -9.28
N SER A 37 -6.86 11.87 -8.49
CA SER A 37 -7.59 10.62 -8.35
C SER A 37 -8.82 10.81 -7.44
N PRO A 38 -10.03 10.42 -7.88
CA PRO A 38 -11.20 10.48 -7.03
C PRO A 38 -11.05 9.54 -5.84
N HIS A 39 -11.66 9.88 -4.72
CA HIS A 39 -11.80 8.95 -3.59
C HIS A 39 -12.51 7.69 -4.09
N GLN A 40 -11.88 6.54 -3.85
CA GLN A 40 -12.40 5.21 -4.14
C GLN A 40 -12.89 4.58 -2.84
N ASP A 41 -13.88 3.70 -2.95
CA ASP A 41 -14.27 2.86 -1.84
C ASP A 41 -13.13 1.87 -1.50
N PRO A 42 -13.07 1.40 -0.24
CA PRO A 42 -12.09 0.39 0.16
C PRO A 42 -12.26 -0.86 -0.71
N PRO A 43 -11.18 -1.37 -1.34
CA PRO A 43 -11.30 -2.52 -2.22
C PRO A 43 -11.53 -3.79 -1.41
N ASN A 44 -12.25 -4.73 -2.02
CA ASN A 44 -12.18 -6.11 -1.58
C ASN A 44 -10.79 -6.68 -1.94
N LEU A 45 -10.10 -7.29 -0.97
CA LEU A 45 -8.71 -7.75 -1.15
C LEU A 45 -8.60 -8.96 -2.10
N ASP A 46 -9.60 -9.85 -2.11
CA ASP A 46 -9.64 -10.97 -3.07
C ASP A 46 -9.82 -10.44 -4.49
N ASP A 47 -10.69 -9.44 -4.68
CA ASP A 47 -10.90 -8.80 -5.97
C ASP A 47 -9.67 -8.02 -6.44
N LEU A 48 -8.93 -7.38 -5.53
CA LEU A 48 -7.66 -6.71 -5.80
C LEU A 48 -6.60 -7.73 -6.25
N ALA A 49 -6.48 -8.86 -5.54
CA ALA A 49 -5.55 -9.92 -5.88
C ALA A 49 -5.86 -10.57 -7.24
N ALA A 50 -7.15 -10.78 -7.53
CA ALA A 50 -7.60 -11.27 -8.84
C ALA A 50 -7.32 -10.27 -9.98
N SER A 51 -7.21 -8.97 -9.67
CA SER A 51 -6.96 -7.92 -10.65
C SER A 51 -5.47 -7.75 -10.99
N LEU A 52 -4.57 -8.28 -10.15
CA LEU A 52 -3.12 -8.23 -10.32
C LEU A 52 -2.60 -9.62 -10.70
N GLU A 53 -2.54 -9.89 -12.01
CA GLU A 53 -2.09 -11.18 -12.51
C GLU A 53 -0.56 -11.34 -12.43
N ASP A 54 0.19 -10.25 -12.56
CA ASP A 54 1.66 -10.26 -12.53
C ASP A 54 2.19 -10.27 -11.08
N PRO A 55 2.97 -11.29 -10.66
CA PRO A 55 3.62 -11.31 -9.35
C PRO A 55 4.49 -10.08 -9.06
N GLN A 56 5.06 -9.44 -10.09
CA GLN A 56 5.86 -8.23 -9.92
C GLN A 56 4.97 -7.04 -9.54
N GLU A 57 3.82 -6.86 -10.19
CA GLU A 57 2.86 -5.80 -9.85
C GLU A 57 2.36 -5.92 -8.40
N ARG A 58 2.20 -7.15 -7.90
CA ARG A 58 1.81 -7.41 -6.51
C ARG A 58 2.88 -6.95 -5.52
N GLN A 59 4.15 -7.26 -5.79
CA GLN A 59 5.26 -6.79 -4.96
C GLN A 59 5.39 -5.26 -5.03
N ASP A 60 5.21 -4.68 -6.22
CA ASP A 60 5.31 -3.23 -6.41
C ASP A 60 4.19 -2.49 -5.68
N LEU A 61 2.97 -3.04 -5.63
CA LEU A 61 1.89 -2.50 -4.80
C LEU A 61 2.26 -2.53 -3.31
N VAL A 62 2.74 -3.67 -2.79
CA VAL A 62 3.12 -3.79 -1.37
C VAL A 62 4.27 -2.84 -1.03
N ARG A 63 5.28 -2.72 -1.91
CA ARG A 63 6.35 -1.73 -1.78
C ARG A 63 5.81 -0.30 -1.73
N LEU A 64 4.86 0.01 -2.61
CA LEU A 64 4.24 1.33 -2.65
C LEU A 64 3.51 1.66 -1.35
N MET A 65 2.75 0.70 -0.82
CA MET A 65 2.08 0.85 0.47
C MET A 65 3.08 1.08 1.60
N LEU A 66 4.17 0.30 1.66
CA LEU A 66 5.25 0.48 2.65
C LEU A 66 5.94 1.85 2.53
N MET A 67 6.17 2.34 1.30
CA MET A 67 6.74 3.67 1.10
C MET A 67 5.80 4.78 1.57
N VAL A 68 4.49 4.61 1.35
CA VAL A 68 3.48 5.56 1.83
C VAL A 68 3.44 5.56 3.36
N SER A 69 3.33 4.39 4.00
CA SER A 69 3.28 4.29 5.46
C SER A 69 4.61 4.60 6.17
N LEU A 70 5.70 4.83 5.44
CA LEU A 70 6.99 5.26 5.99
C LEU A 70 7.29 6.72 5.64
N ALA A 71 6.35 7.44 5.01
CA ALA A 71 6.58 8.80 4.52
C ALA A 71 6.88 9.79 5.66
N ASP A 72 6.32 9.56 6.84
CA ASP A 72 6.54 10.34 8.07
C ASP A 72 7.66 9.74 8.96
N GLY A 73 8.28 8.64 8.53
CA GLY A 73 9.35 7.93 9.23
C GLY A 73 8.89 6.76 10.09
N SER A 74 7.59 6.45 10.19
CA SER A 74 7.11 5.30 10.97
C SER A 74 5.81 4.71 10.46
N THR A 75 5.73 3.39 10.36
CA THR A 75 4.47 2.69 10.07
C THR A 75 3.78 2.30 11.37
N THR A 76 2.51 2.65 11.52
CA THR A 76 1.71 2.28 12.69
C THR A 76 1.39 0.78 12.69
N ALA A 77 1.02 0.22 13.85
CA ALA A 77 0.66 -1.20 13.94
C ALA A 77 -0.53 -1.55 13.05
N HIS A 78 -1.53 -0.67 12.95
CA HIS A 78 -2.73 -0.90 12.15
C HIS A 78 -2.44 -0.81 10.64
N GLU A 79 -1.61 0.15 10.20
CA GLU A 79 -1.14 0.22 8.81
C GLU A 79 -0.35 -1.03 8.44
N TYR A 80 0.57 -1.47 9.31
CA TYR A 80 1.36 -2.66 9.05
C TYR A 80 0.49 -3.92 8.99
N GLU A 81 -0.49 -4.05 9.89
CA GLU A 81 -1.46 -5.15 9.85
C GLU A 81 -2.23 -5.17 8.51
N TYR A 82 -2.65 -4.01 8.03
CA TYR A 82 -3.32 -3.91 6.73
C TYR A 82 -2.41 -4.23 5.55
N ILE A 83 -1.18 -3.71 5.54
CA ILE A 83 -0.18 -4.03 4.51
C ILE A 83 0.09 -5.54 4.51
N ARG A 84 0.19 -6.15 5.70
CA ARG A 84 0.35 -7.60 5.83
C ARG A 84 -0.84 -8.34 5.25
N ASP A 85 -2.06 -7.94 5.59
CA ASP A 85 -3.27 -8.58 5.09
C ASP A 85 -3.36 -8.47 3.56
N VAL A 86 -3.06 -7.29 2.98
CA VAL A 86 -2.96 -7.11 1.53
C VAL A 86 -1.89 -8.03 0.95
N ALA A 87 -0.68 -8.06 1.51
CA ALA A 87 0.41 -8.91 1.02
C ALA A 87 0.02 -10.40 1.01
N MET A 88 -0.65 -10.90 2.05
CA MET A 88 -1.10 -12.28 2.12
C MET A 88 -2.16 -12.59 1.05
N HIS A 89 -3.12 -11.70 0.81
CA HIS A 89 -4.13 -11.87 -0.24
C HIS A 89 -3.51 -11.85 -1.65
N LEU A 90 -2.44 -11.06 -1.82
CA LEU A 90 -1.64 -11.06 -3.05
C LEU A 90 -0.74 -12.31 -3.19
N GLY A 91 -0.69 -13.17 -2.17
CA GLY A 91 0.07 -14.42 -2.16
C GLY A 91 1.54 -14.27 -1.82
N LEU A 92 1.93 -13.17 -1.16
CA LEU A 92 3.27 -13.03 -0.59
C LEU A 92 3.33 -13.74 0.76
N SER A 93 4.50 -14.28 1.11
CA SER A 93 4.77 -14.82 2.45
C SER A 93 5.18 -13.70 3.43
N GLU A 94 5.12 -13.98 4.73
CA GLU A 94 5.63 -13.05 5.76
C GLU A 94 7.12 -12.73 5.56
N GLU A 95 7.91 -13.72 5.13
CA GLU A 95 9.34 -13.53 4.82
C GLU A 95 9.52 -12.54 3.66
N GLN A 96 8.73 -12.68 2.59
CA GLN A 96 8.78 -11.75 1.45
C GLN A 96 8.35 -10.34 1.87
N LEU A 97 7.34 -10.21 2.72
CA LEU A 97 6.91 -8.91 3.24
C LEU A 97 8.01 -8.24 4.07
N GLU A 98 8.67 -8.98 4.96
CA GLU A 98 9.75 -8.46 5.77
C GLU A 98 10.96 -8.06 4.91
N ASP A 99 11.31 -8.85 3.90
CA ASP A 99 12.35 -8.50 2.92
C ASP A 99 12.00 -7.20 2.18
N LEU A 100 10.74 -7.04 1.76
CA LEU A 100 10.27 -5.80 1.13
C LEU A 100 10.37 -4.61 2.07
N ARG A 101 9.97 -4.78 3.33
CA ARG A 101 10.04 -3.74 4.36
C ARG A 101 11.47 -3.28 4.59
N GLN A 102 12.41 -4.22 4.76
CA GLN A 102 13.82 -3.89 4.96
C GLN A 102 14.42 -3.15 3.77
N HIS A 103 14.13 -3.60 2.54
CA HIS A 103 14.60 -2.89 1.34
C HIS A 103 14.01 -1.49 1.24
N THR A 104 12.73 -1.30 1.57
CA THR A 104 12.10 0.03 1.57
C THR A 104 12.72 0.96 2.61
N MET A 105 12.96 0.48 3.84
CA MET A 105 13.62 1.28 4.88
C MET A 105 15.03 1.70 4.45
N LEU A 106 15.81 0.78 3.89
CA LEU A 106 17.14 1.10 3.35
C LEU A 106 17.09 2.10 2.18
N ALA A 107 16.07 2.01 1.32
CA ALA A 107 15.91 2.93 0.20
C ALA A 107 15.52 4.36 0.62
N LEU A 108 14.92 4.51 1.80
CA LEU A 108 14.51 5.80 2.36
C LEU A 108 15.58 6.42 3.29
N ASP A 109 16.75 5.79 3.44
CA ASP A 109 17.82 6.21 4.37
C ASP A 109 17.33 6.39 5.84
N LEU A 110 16.35 5.58 6.26
CA LEU A 110 15.81 5.54 7.65
C LEU A 110 16.62 4.63 8.58
#